data_AF-A0A554VDJ7-F1
#
_entry.id   AF-A0A554VDJ7-F1
#
_cell.length_a   1.000
_cell.length_b   1.000
_cell.length_c   1.000
_cell.angle_alpha   90.00
_cell.angle_beta   90.00
_cell.angle_gamma   90.00
#
_symmetry.space_group_name_H-M   'P 1'
#
loop_
_entity.id
_entity.type
_entity.pdbx_description
1 polymer ?
#
loop_
_entity_poly.entity_id
_entity_poly.type
_entity_poly.pdbx_seq_one_letter_code
_entity_poly.pdbx_strand_id
1 'polypeptide(L)'
;MKKVSLSIIAILLITVCSCEQENTIEEQIAVDQDTQANAKGWGEICVSKFHSNAKEVTNPLTGEKSCEFDLNGGICIEWKCQTNPGLAITPPLELFDPCKIIRCDWVYNDPWILVHKADPRVFESFRDVLKLDVKSNTEGMLFAMNESILGVQFYGENDLMSIQYGDSNPEANIFYLKNSLTLDASYLKGLGLKGNVIKAGKYPVIFNKKNKTYNVILKVEKGM
;
A
#
# COMPACT_ATOMS: atom_id res chain seq x y z
N MET A 1 52.60 32.50 -28.19
CA MET A 1 51.59 33.33 -28.88
C MET A 1 50.99 32.53 -30.03
N LYS A 2 49.66 32.35 -30.01
CA LYS A 2 48.72 32.11 -31.14
C LYS A 2 49.16 31.19 -32.29
N LYS A 3 48.60 29.97 -32.31
CA LYS A 3 47.79 29.39 -33.42
C LYS A 3 47.30 27.98 -33.05
N VAL A 4 46.31 27.97 -32.14
CA VAL A 4 45.25 26.95 -32.12
C VAL A 4 44.25 27.35 -33.22
N SER A 5 43.47 26.39 -33.69
CA SER A 5 42.25 26.56 -34.53
C SER A 5 42.48 26.47 -36.03
N LEU A 6 42.60 25.24 -36.57
CA LEU A 6 42.06 24.93 -37.92
C LEU A 6 41.85 23.43 -38.25
N SER A 7 42.09 22.48 -37.34
CA SER A 7 42.05 21.04 -37.71
C SER A 7 40.95 20.20 -37.07
N ILE A 8 40.04 20.78 -36.28
CA ILE A 8 38.94 20.04 -35.61
C ILE A 8 37.60 20.15 -36.37
N ILE A 9 37.48 21.07 -37.33
CA ILE A 9 36.24 21.27 -38.12
C ILE A 9 36.13 20.29 -39.31
N ALA A 10 37.22 19.66 -39.73
CA ALA A 10 37.23 18.75 -40.89
C ALA A 10 36.78 17.30 -40.57
N ILE A 11 36.68 16.92 -39.29
CA ILE A 11 36.23 15.57 -38.87
C ILE A 11 34.72 15.52 -38.62
N LEU A 12 34.05 16.67 -38.54
CA LEU A 12 32.61 16.79 -38.24
C LEU A 12 31.70 16.86 -39.48
N LEU A 13 32.23 16.68 -40.69
CA LEU A 13 31.50 16.88 -41.96
C LEU A 13 31.40 15.64 -42.88
N ILE A 14 31.87 14.45 -42.47
CA ILE A 14 31.89 13.25 -43.35
C ILE A 14 30.92 12.13 -42.92
N THR A 15 30.23 12.22 -41.78
CA THR A 15 29.28 11.16 -41.36
C THR A 15 27.81 11.51 -41.59
N VAL A 16 27.50 12.55 -42.36
CA VAL A 16 26.16 12.85 -42.87
C VAL A 16 26.16 12.57 -44.38
N CYS A 17 26.08 11.30 -44.82
CA CYS A 17 25.66 10.94 -46.20
C CYS A 17 25.60 9.43 -46.52
N SER A 18 25.12 8.56 -45.62
CA SER A 18 24.68 7.19 -45.96
C SER A 18 23.81 6.68 -44.80
N CYS A 19 22.51 6.40 -44.89
CA CYS A 19 21.62 6.11 -45.99
C CYS A 19 20.24 6.71 -45.71
N GLU A 20 19.68 7.43 -46.67
CA GLU A 20 18.24 7.41 -46.90
C GLU A 20 17.92 6.10 -47.61
N GLN A 21 17.01 5.30 -47.04
CA GLN A 21 16.21 4.37 -47.82
C GLN A 21 14.77 4.42 -47.28
N GLU A 22 13.86 4.70 -48.20
CA GLU A 22 12.48 5.12 -47.96
C GLU A 22 11.58 4.00 -47.41
N ASN A 23 10.68 4.43 -46.52
CA ASN A 23 9.31 3.99 -46.25
C ASN A 23 8.84 2.60 -46.74
N THR A 24 8.37 1.81 -45.78
CA THR A 24 7.06 1.15 -45.91
C THR A 24 6.40 1.06 -44.54
N ILE A 25 5.28 1.77 -44.40
CA ILE A 25 4.35 1.67 -43.27
C ILE A 25 3.54 0.39 -43.48
N GLU A 26 3.56 -0.54 -42.53
CA GLU A 26 2.38 -1.37 -42.22
C GLU A 26 2.52 -2.05 -40.84
N GLU A 27 1.44 -1.88 -40.07
CA GLU A 27 1.03 -2.52 -38.81
C GLU A 27 1.92 -2.38 -37.56
N GLN A 28 1.64 -1.31 -36.80
CA GLN A 28 1.67 -1.34 -35.34
C GLN A 28 0.81 -2.51 -34.83
N ILE A 29 1.44 -3.63 -34.51
CA ILE A 29 0.93 -4.47 -33.41
C ILE A 29 1.40 -3.77 -32.14
N ALA A 30 0.50 -2.98 -31.56
CA ALA A 30 0.60 -2.55 -30.18
C ALA A 30 0.65 -3.82 -29.30
N VAL A 31 1.87 -4.28 -29.00
CA VAL A 31 2.10 -5.15 -27.87
C VAL A 31 1.98 -4.24 -26.66
N ASP A 32 0.81 -4.32 -26.05
CA ASP A 32 0.39 -3.65 -24.82
C ASP A 32 1.30 -4.13 -23.66
N GLN A 33 2.52 -3.62 -23.63
CA GLN A 33 3.45 -3.69 -22.50
C GLN A 33 3.35 -2.37 -21.74
N ASP A 34 2.25 -2.17 -21.01
CA ASP A 34 2.32 -1.47 -19.72
C ASP A 34 1.07 -1.74 -18.89
N THR A 35 1.00 -2.91 -18.27
CA THR A 35 0.28 -3.03 -17.00
C THR A 35 1.28 -2.83 -15.86
N GLN A 36 2.01 -1.71 -15.89
CA GLN A 36 2.49 -1.11 -14.65
C GLN A 36 1.26 -0.91 -13.76
N ALA A 37 1.22 -1.64 -12.65
CA ALA A 37 0.30 -1.37 -11.56
C ALA A 37 0.49 0.11 -11.17
N ASN A 38 -0.41 0.96 -11.65
CA ASN A 38 -0.46 2.38 -11.31
C ASN A 38 -0.83 2.51 -9.83
N ALA A 39 0.15 2.33 -8.93
CA ALA A 39 0.05 2.76 -7.56
C ALA A 39 0.04 4.30 -7.58
N LYS A 40 -1.16 4.89 -7.45
CA LYS A 40 -1.31 6.34 -7.32
C LYS A 40 -0.84 6.72 -5.92
N GLY A 41 0.27 7.45 -5.85
CA GLY A 41 0.78 7.98 -4.59
C GLY A 41 -0.27 8.84 -3.87
N TRP A 42 -0.10 8.96 -2.56
CA TRP A 42 -1.06 9.56 -1.64
C TRP A 42 -0.66 11.00 -1.31
N GLY A 43 -1.60 11.94 -1.35
CA GLY A 43 -1.38 13.31 -0.85
C GLY A 43 -1.42 13.41 0.68
N GLU A 44 -1.94 12.38 1.36
CA GLU A 44 -2.19 12.35 2.80
C GLU A 44 -1.78 10.99 3.39
N ILE A 45 -1.36 10.96 4.65
CA ILE A 45 -1.07 9.73 5.40
C ILE A 45 -2.28 9.45 6.29
N CYS A 46 -2.92 8.29 6.12
CA CYS A 46 -4.05 7.89 6.95
C CYS A 46 -3.64 6.81 7.95
N VAL A 47 -3.96 7.07 9.21
CA VAL A 47 -3.90 6.09 10.29
C VAL A 47 -5.31 5.62 10.57
N SER A 48 -5.52 4.31 10.54
CA SER A 48 -6.81 3.69 10.81
C SER A 48 -6.83 3.19 12.25
N LYS A 49 -7.88 3.51 13.00
CA LYS A 49 -8.09 3.02 14.36
C LYS A 49 -9.18 1.97 14.36
N PHE A 50 -8.85 0.77 14.83
CA PHE A 50 -9.78 -0.34 14.95
C PHE A 50 -10.44 -0.32 16.32
N HIS A 51 -11.76 -0.36 16.34
CA HIS A 51 -12.59 -0.39 17.55
C HIS A 51 -13.34 -1.72 17.62
N SER A 52 -13.11 -2.47 18.70
CA SER A 52 -13.87 -3.67 19.04
C SER A 52 -15.20 -3.30 19.72
N ASN A 53 -16.25 -4.11 19.54
CA ASN A 53 -17.58 -3.88 20.12
C ASN A 53 -18.08 -2.46 19.78
N ALA A 54 -18.04 -2.17 18.48
CA ALA A 54 -18.43 -0.88 17.96
C ALA A 54 -19.20 -1.05 16.65
N LYS A 55 -19.99 -0.02 16.31
CA LYS A 55 -20.69 0.08 15.02
C LYS A 55 -20.31 1.38 14.34
N GLU A 56 -20.31 1.35 13.01
CA GLU A 56 -20.20 2.56 12.21
C GLU A 56 -21.50 3.36 12.37
N VAL A 57 -21.36 4.65 12.68
CA VAL A 57 -22.45 5.61 12.68
C VAL A 57 -22.11 6.75 11.73
N THR A 58 -23.12 7.26 11.04
CA THR A 58 -22.97 8.41 10.14
C THR A 58 -23.63 9.61 10.78
N ASN A 59 -22.87 10.69 10.97
CA ASN A 59 -23.41 11.96 11.42
C ASN A 59 -24.40 12.49 10.36
N PRO A 60 -25.68 12.68 10.69
CA PRO A 60 -26.69 13.07 9.69
C PRO A 60 -26.52 14.51 9.18
N LEU A 61 -25.78 15.36 9.89
CA LEU A 61 -25.54 16.75 9.52
C LEU A 61 -24.29 16.92 8.66
N THR A 62 -23.22 16.19 8.97
CA THR A 62 -21.93 16.34 8.28
C THR A 62 -21.66 15.23 7.25
N GLY A 63 -22.38 14.10 7.34
CA GLY A 63 -22.09 12.89 6.56
C GLY A 63 -20.84 12.14 7.02
N GLU A 64 -20.19 12.61 8.09
CA GLU A 64 -18.96 12.00 8.62
C GLU A 64 -19.25 10.66 9.30
N LYS A 65 -18.41 9.67 9.03
CA LYS A 65 -18.50 8.34 9.64
C LYS A 65 -17.59 8.24 10.86
N SER A 66 -18.12 7.72 11.97
CA SER A 66 -17.36 7.45 13.20
C SER A 66 -17.74 6.10 13.80
N CYS A 67 -17.00 5.67 14.82
CA CYS A 67 -17.27 4.44 15.54
C CYS A 67 -17.89 4.75 16.91
N GLU A 68 -19.08 4.22 17.16
CA GLU A 68 -19.71 4.26 18.48
C GLU A 68 -19.68 2.90 19.16
N PHE A 69 -19.45 2.89 20.47
CA PHE A 69 -19.48 1.68 21.27
C PHE A 69 -20.86 1.02 21.20
N ASP A 70 -20.88 -0.27 20.92
CA ASP A 70 -22.06 -1.11 20.89
C ASP A 70 -21.66 -2.50 21.38
N LEU A 71 -22.25 -2.95 22.49
CA LEU A 71 -22.00 -4.27 23.08
C LEU A 71 -22.30 -5.42 22.12
N ASN A 72 -23.24 -5.23 21.19
CA ASN A 72 -23.56 -6.19 20.13
C ASN A 72 -22.90 -5.81 18.79
N GLY A 73 -22.13 -4.72 18.79
CA GLY A 73 -21.38 -4.22 17.66
C GLY A 73 -20.24 -5.13 17.25
N GLY A 74 -19.76 -4.92 16.04
CA GLY A 74 -18.65 -5.65 15.46
C GLY A 74 -17.31 -4.98 15.68
N ILE A 75 -16.49 -5.06 14.63
CA ILE A 75 -15.31 -4.22 14.48
C ILE A 75 -15.72 -3.02 13.64
N CYS A 76 -15.37 -1.82 14.11
CA CYS A 76 -15.53 -0.58 13.37
C CYS A 76 -14.14 0.04 13.12
N ILE A 77 -13.96 0.68 11.97
CA ILE A 77 -12.70 1.36 11.62
C ILE A 77 -12.96 2.85 11.48
N GLU A 78 -12.24 3.62 12.29
CA GLU A 78 -12.14 5.07 12.14
C GLU A 78 -10.89 5.45 11.37
N TRP A 79 -10.99 6.52 10.59
CA TRP A 79 -9.93 6.97 9.69
C TRP A 79 -9.49 8.36 10.11
N LYS A 80 -8.19 8.55 10.31
CA LYS A 80 -7.59 9.88 10.50
C LYS A 80 -6.51 10.08 9.46
N CYS A 81 -6.84 10.84 8.44
CA CYS A 81 -5.91 11.27 7.41
C CYS A 81 -5.29 12.60 7.82
N GLN A 82 -3.97 12.68 7.76
CA GLN A 82 -3.21 13.91 7.96
C GLN A 82 -2.41 14.17 6.70
N THR A 83 -2.44 15.40 6.21
CA THR A 83 -1.47 15.87 5.23
C THR A 83 -0.08 15.72 5.85
N ASN A 84 0.85 15.05 5.16
CA ASN A 84 2.15 14.65 5.71
C ASN A 84 2.85 15.85 6.38
N PRO A 85 3.06 15.86 7.72
CA PRO A 85 3.62 17.01 8.42
C PRO A 85 5.11 17.26 8.08
N GLY A 86 5.77 16.32 7.39
CA GLY A 86 7.12 16.47 6.86
C GLY A 86 7.21 17.15 5.49
N LEU A 87 6.08 17.37 4.80
CA LEU A 87 6.05 18.15 3.57
C LEU A 87 5.93 19.64 3.93
N ALA A 88 7.07 20.32 3.94
CA ALA A 88 7.07 21.78 3.85
C ALA A 88 6.23 22.21 2.64
N ILE A 89 5.52 23.33 2.79
CA ILE A 89 4.58 23.97 1.84
C ILE A 89 5.33 24.42 0.57
N THR A 90 5.87 23.48 -0.18
CA THR A 90 6.59 23.69 -1.43
C THR A 90 5.97 22.75 -2.46
N PRO A 91 5.24 23.27 -3.45
CA PRO A 91 4.72 22.43 -4.52
C PRO A 91 5.89 21.89 -5.38
N PRO A 92 5.80 20.66 -5.89
CA PRO A 92 4.67 19.74 -5.75
C PRO A 92 4.74 18.94 -4.44
N LEU A 93 3.60 18.70 -3.81
CA LEU A 93 3.45 17.69 -2.76
C LEU A 93 4.00 16.37 -3.32
N GLU A 94 5.16 15.92 -2.84
CA GLU A 94 5.65 14.59 -3.19
C GLU A 94 4.62 13.58 -2.69
N LEU A 95 3.87 13.02 -3.64
CA LEU A 95 2.88 11.99 -3.36
C LEU A 95 3.61 10.81 -2.69
N PHE A 96 3.17 10.47 -1.48
CA PHE A 96 3.71 9.36 -0.73
C PHE A 96 3.38 8.04 -1.45
N ASP A 97 4.41 7.30 -1.84
CA ASP A 97 4.25 6.00 -2.46
C ASP A 97 4.53 4.90 -1.42
N PRO A 98 3.50 4.23 -0.87
CA PRO A 98 3.71 3.16 0.09
C PRO A 98 4.50 1.98 -0.50
N CYS A 99 4.51 1.85 -1.83
CA CYS A 99 5.22 0.79 -2.55
C CYS A 99 6.74 0.94 -2.51
N LYS A 100 7.25 2.11 -2.13
CA LYS A 100 8.67 2.35 -1.83
C LYS A 100 9.10 1.79 -0.47
N ILE A 101 8.15 1.53 0.44
CA ILE A 101 8.43 0.99 1.79
C ILE A 101 8.09 -0.49 1.84
N ILE A 102 6.90 -0.87 1.37
CA ILE A 102 6.46 -2.27 1.29
C ILE A 102 6.01 -2.55 -0.14
N ARG A 103 6.52 -3.63 -0.74
CA ARG A 103 6.17 -4.01 -2.10
C ARG A 103 4.65 -4.13 -2.32
N CYS A 104 4.17 -3.63 -3.46
CA CYS A 104 2.76 -3.68 -3.87
C CYS A 104 2.51 -4.48 -5.16
N ASP A 105 3.52 -5.24 -5.63
CA ASP A 105 3.49 -6.02 -6.88
C ASP A 105 3.31 -7.53 -6.61
N TRP A 106 2.62 -7.88 -5.52
CA TRP A 106 2.44 -9.28 -5.13
C TRP A 106 1.46 -9.98 -6.07
N VAL A 107 1.88 -11.10 -6.65
CA VAL A 107 1.06 -11.92 -7.56
C VAL A 107 0.08 -12.87 -6.84
N TYR A 108 0.17 -12.96 -5.52
CA TYR A 108 -0.67 -13.87 -4.73
C TYR A 108 -1.97 -13.19 -4.31
N ASN A 109 -3.08 -13.85 -4.60
CA ASN A 109 -4.43 -13.39 -4.27
C ASN A 109 -5.04 -14.11 -3.06
N ASP A 110 -4.31 -15.05 -2.47
CA ASP A 110 -4.67 -15.71 -1.22
C ASP A 110 -3.73 -15.19 -0.12
N PRO A 111 -4.26 -14.54 0.93
CA PRO A 111 -3.45 -14.07 2.07
C PRO A 111 -2.59 -15.16 2.70
N TRP A 112 -3.06 -16.40 2.79
CA TRP A 112 -2.38 -17.47 3.52
C TRP A 112 -1.11 -17.95 2.81
N ILE A 113 -1.06 -17.85 1.48
CA ILE A 113 0.15 -18.17 0.70
C ILE A 113 1.30 -17.23 1.09
N LEU A 114 1.00 -15.97 1.42
CA LEU A 114 2.00 -14.97 1.76
C LEU A 114 2.76 -15.32 3.04
N VAL A 115 2.16 -16.03 4.00
CA VAL A 115 2.84 -16.50 5.21
C VAL A 115 4.06 -17.37 4.89
N HIS A 116 3.98 -18.15 3.82
CA HIS A 116 5.03 -19.09 3.44
C HIS A 116 5.98 -18.55 2.37
N LYS A 117 5.58 -17.51 1.64
CA LYS A 117 6.32 -16.98 0.49
C LYS A 117 6.96 -15.61 0.75
N ALA A 118 6.38 -14.81 1.64
CA ALA A 118 6.90 -13.49 1.95
C ALA A 118 7.98 -13.58 3.03
N ASP A 119 9.14 -13.00 2.76
CA ASP A 119 10.13 -12.74 3.80
C ASP A 119 9.59 -11.61 4.71
N PRO A 120 9.38 -11.83 6.02
CA PRO A 120 8.83 -10.80 6.91
C PRO A 120 9.62 -9.48 6.89
N ARG A 121 10.91 -9.52 6.54
CA ARG A 121 11.79 -8.34 6.50
C ARG A 121 11.43 -7.35 5.40
N VAL A 122 10.66 -7.76 4.38
CA VAL A 122 10.21 -6.86 3.30
C VAL A 122 9.05 -5.96 3.72
N PHE A 123 8.43 -6.25 4.88
CA PHE A 123 7.43 -5.38 5.49
C PHE A 123 8.14 -4.38 6.39
N GLU A 124 8.75 -3.35 5.79
CA GLU A 124 9.38 -2.29 6.57
C GLU A 124 8.36 -1.43 7.32
N SER A 125 8.81 -0.79 8.40
CA SER A 125 7.95 -0.06 9.32
C SER A 125 7.65 1.33 8.77
N PHE A 126 6.38 1.58 8.39
CA PHE A 126 5.95 2.91 7.97
C PHE A 126 6.16 3.94 9.09
N ARG A 127 5.89 3.56 10.36
CA ARG A 127 6.16 4.41 11.53
C ARG A 127 7.62 4.84 11.59
N ASP A 128 8.57 3.93 11.34
CA ASP A 128 9.99 4.24 11.50
C ASP A 128 10.51 5.05 10.29
N VAL A 129 10.07 4.73 9.06
CA VAL A 129 10.46 5.47 7.85
C VAL A 129 9.88 6.88 7.84
N LEU A 130 8.61 7.02 8.21
CA LEU A 130 7.88 8.29 8.18
C LEU A 130 7.92 9.05 9.51
N LYS A 131 8.56 8.48 10.54
CA LYS A 131 8.67 9.04 11.90
C LYS A 131 7.31 9.40 12.51
N LEU A 132 6.33 8.51 12.34
CA LEU A 132 4.97 8.74 12.82
C LEU A 132 4.86 8.53 14.33
N ASP A 133 4.06 9.36 14.99
CA ASP A 133 3.71 9.23 16.41
C ASP A 133 2.46 8.35 16.56
N VAL A 134 2.66 7.02 16.46
CA VAL A 134 1.60 6.02 16.67
C VAL A 134 1.48 5.70 18.16
N LYS A 135 0.30 5.95 18.75
CA LYS A 135 0.10 5.90 20.20
C LYS A 135 -0.68 4.67 20.67
N SER A 136 -1.37 3.98 19.77
CA SER A 136 -2.21 2.82 20.09
C SER A 136 -1.74 1.55 19.37
N ASN A 137 -1.88 0.41 20.04
CA ASN A 137 -1.72 -0.91 19.41
C ASN A 137 -2.91 -1.30 18.50
N THR A 138 -3.99 -0.51 18.53
CA THR A 138 -5.14 -0.63 17.62
C THR A 138 -5.08 0.32 16.43
N GLU A 139 -4.05 1.17 16.37
CA GLU A 139 -3.77 2.01 15.20
C GLU A 139 -2.94 1.20 14.19
N GLY A 140 -3.47 1.10 12.98
CA GLY A 140 -2.88 0.37 11.87
C GLY A 140 -2.68 1.27 10.65
N MET A 141 -1.58 1.04 9.94
CA MET A 141 -1.33 1.68 8.65
C MET A 141 -1.71 0.76 7.51
N LEU A 142 -2.35 1.32 6.49
CA LEU A 142 -2.88 0.56 5.38
C LEU A 142 -1.99 0.68 4.15
N PHE A 143 -1.86 -0.42 3.43
CA PHE A 143 -1.13 -0.48 2.18
C PHE A 143 -1.74 -1.54 1.28
N ALA A 144 -1.98 -1.23 0.01
CA ALA A 144 -2.40 -2.25 -0.95
C ALA A 144 -1.19 -3.08 -1.37
N MET A 145 -1.28 -4.40 -1.24
CA MET A 145 -0.25 -5.32 -1.72
C MET A 145 -0.46 -5.69 -3.19
N ASN A 146 -1.70 -5.59 -3.67
CA ASN A 146 -2.14 -5.64 -5.06
C ASN A 146 -3.61 -5.18 -5.12
N GLU A 147 -4.28 -5.39 -6.25
CA GLU A 147 -5.67 -4.98 -6.47
C GLU A 147 -6.74 -5.70 -5.62
N SER A 148 -6.39 -6.78 -4.91
CA SER A 148 -7.30 -7.59 -4.10
C SER A 148 -6.81 -7.92 -2.70
N ILE A 149 -5.60 -7.47 -2.33
CA ILE A 149 -4.98 -7.74 -1.03
C ILE A 149 -4.62 -6.42 -0.36
N LEU A 150 -5.16 -6.23 0.84
CA LEU A 150 -4.90 -5.07 1.70
C LEU A 150 -4.06 -5.53 2.88
N GLY A 151 -2.91 -4.89 3.08
CA GLY A 151 -2.12 -5.01 4.28
C GLY A 151 -2.53 -3.98 5.32
N VAL A 152 -2.52 -4.40 6.59
CA VAL A 152 -2.64 -3.52 7.76
C VAL A 152 -1.44 -3.75 8.66
N GLN A 153 -0.60 -2.73 8.82
CA GLN A 153 0.57 -2.78 9.69
C GLN A 153 0.24 -2.19 11.05
N PHE A 154 0.21 -3.04 12.07
CA PHE A 154 0.12 -2.64 13.47
C PHE A 154 1.49 -2.61 14.12
N TYR A 155 1.61 -1.81 15.17
CA TYR A 155 2.86 -1.57 15.90
C TYR A 155 2.86 -2.15 17.33
N GLY A 156 1.82 -2.93 17.64
CA GLY A 156 1.65 -3.70 18.86
C GLY A 156 0.64 -4.80 18.65
N GLU A 157 0.73 -5.85 19.45
CA GLU A 157 -0.29 -6.90 19.50
C GLU A 157 -1.60 -6.34 20.09
N ASN A 158 -2.74 -6.78 19.57
CA ASN A 158 -4.06 -6.38 20.05
C ASN A 158 -4.97 -7.59 20.24
N ASP A 159 -6.16 -7.35 20.79
CA ASP A 159 -7.17 -8.35 21.15
C ASP A 159 -7.77 -9.11 19.96
N LEU A 160 -7.51 -8.63 18.73
CA LEU A 160 -7.89 -9.30 17.50
C LEU A 160 -6.82 -10.28 17.00
N MET A 161 -5.68 -10.39 17.68
CA MET A 161 -4.55 -11.22 17.25
C MET A 161 -4.31 -12.40 18.19
N SER A 162 -3.83 -13.50 17.61
CA SER A 162 -3.19 -14.60 18.33
C SER A 162 -1.80 -14.78 17.74
N ILE A 163 -0.79 -14.40 18.51
CA ILE A 163 0.62 -14.47 18.10
C ILE A 163 1.31 -15.63 18.80
N GLN A 164 1.90 -16.52 18.01
CA GLN A 164 2.68 -17.66 18.48
C GLN A 164 4.17 -17.31 18.44
N TYR A 165 4.78 -17.19 19.62
CA TYR A 165 6.20 -16.92 19.76
C TYR A 165 6.95 -18.22 20.09
N GLY A 166 7.87 -18.65 19.23
CA GLY A 166 8.97 -19.52 19.66
C GLY A 166 8.99 -20.98 19.20
N ASP A 167 8.07 -21.45 18.35
CA ASP A 167 8.12 -22.84 17.89
C ASP A 167 9.05 -23.06 16.68
N SER A 168 9.64 -24.26 16.62
CA SER A 168 10.45 -24.76 15.50
C SER A 168 9.62 -25.11 14.27
N ASN A 169 8.28 -25.18 14.41
CA ASN A 169 7.32 -25.26 13.32
C ASN A 169 6.03 -24.51 13.71
N PRO A 170 6.07 -23.18 13.83
CA PRO A 170 4.98 -22.42 14.45
C PRO A 170 3.76 -22.44 13.55
N GLU A 171 2.59 -22.70 14.14
CA GLU A 171 1.32 -22.35 13.50
C GLU A 171 1.32 -20.87 13.13
N ALA A 172 0.71 -20.52 12.00
CA ALA A 172 0.69 -19.15 11.52
C ALA A 172 -0.04 -18.24 12.52
N ASN A 173 0.51 -17.05 12.78
CA ASN A 173 -0.16 -16.03 13.58
C ASN A 173 -1.48 -15.60 12.91
N ILE A 174 -2.53 -15.38 13.71
CA ILE A 174 -3.89 -15.17 13.20
C ILE A 174 -4.46 -13.85 13.68
N PHE A 175 -5.09 -13.12 12.78
CA PHE A 175 -5.99 -12.00 13.04
C PHE A 175 -7.44 -12.43 12.85
N TYR A 176 -8.30 -12.10 13.80
CA TYR A 176 -9.70 -12.51 13.84
C TYR A 176 -10.62 -11.34 13.54
N LEU A 177 -11.29 -11.43 12.40
CA LEU A 177 -12.30 -10.47 11.99
C LEU A 177 -13.70 -11.07 12.23
N LYS A 178 -14.39 -10.60 13.27
CA LYS A 178 -15.69 -11.16 13.68
C LYS A 178 -16.80 -10.90 12.65
N ASN A 179 -16.84 -9.70 12.09
CA ASN A 179 -17.87 -9.26 11.15
C ASN A 179 -17.24 -8.78 9.85
N SER A 180 -17.97 -8.90 8.73
CA SER A 180 -17.49 -8.35 7.47
C SER A 180 -17.42 -6.83 7.56
N LEU A 181 -16.39 -6.25 6.95
CA LEU A 181 -16.17 -4.81 6.90
C LEU A 181 -16.43 -4.31 5.48
N THR A 182 -17.19 -3.23 5.36
CA THR A 182 -17.29 -2.47 4.13
C THR A 182 -16.44 -1.21 4.31
N LEU A 183 -15.37 -1.14 3.55
CA LEU A 183 -14.43 -0.04 3.55
C LEU A 183 -14.94 1.08 2.63
N ASP A 184 -14.52 2.32 2.91
CA ASP A 184 -14.86 3.47 2.08
C ASP A 184 -14.27 3.33 0.67
N ALA A 185 -15.14 3.26 -0.34
CA ALA A 185 -14.74 2.99 -1.71
C ALA A 185 -13.87 4.09 -2.32
N SER A 186 -14.03 5.35 -1.89
CA SER A 186 -13.28 6.48 -2.43
C SER A 186 -11.79 6.40 -2.06
N TYR A 187 -11.53 6.07 -0.79
CA TYR A 187 -10.19 5.91 -0.26
C TYR A 187 -9.50 4.66 -0.83
N LEU A 188 -10.21 3.53 -0.90
CA LEU A 188 -9.65 2.29 -1.45
C LEU A 188 -9.32 2.37 -2.95
N LYS A 189 -10.09 3.14 -3.71
CA LYS A 189 -9.76 3.41 -5.10
C LYS A 189 -8.44 4.19 -5.22
N GLY A 190 -8.16 5.06 -4.25
CA GLY A 190 -6.84 5.70 -4.11
C GLY A 190 -5.71 4.69 -3.90
N LEU A 191 -5.99 3.59 -3.18
CA LEU A 191 -5.04 2.48 -2.96
C LEU A 191 -4.86 1.55 -4.17
N GLY A 192 -5.66 1.70 -5.22
CA GLY A 192 -5.66 0.78 -6.37
C GLY A 192 -6.39 -0.54 -6.12
N LEU A 193 -7.20 -0.65 -5.05
CA LEU A 193 -8.01 -1.85 -4.78
C LEU A 193 -9.26 -1.88 -5.67
N LYS A 194 -9.61 -3.06 -6.17
CA LYS A 194 -10.79 -3.29 -7.03
C LYS A 194 -12.06 -3.65 -6.26
N GLY A 195 -11.94 -3.91 -4.96
CA GLY A 195 -13.05 -4.24 -4.07
C GLY A 195 -13.05 -3.36 -2.83
N ASN A 196 -14.07 -3.51 -2.00
CA ASN A 196 -14.24 -2.73 -0.78
C ASN A 196 -14.82 -3.53 0.40
N VAL A 197 -14.98 -4.84 0.25
CA VAL A 197 -15.49 -5.70 1.31
C VAL A 197 -14.40 -6.62 1.80
N ILE A 198 -14.21 -6.71 3.12
CA ILE A 198 -13.43 -7.76 3.77
C ILE A 198 -14.41 -8.65 4.50
N LYS A 199 -14.41 -9.95 4.21
CA LYS A 199 -15.33 -10.89 4.86
C LYS A 199 -14.91 -11.15 6.31
N ALA A 200 -15.88 -11.50 7.16
CA ALA A 200 -15.57 -12.06 8.46
C ALA A 200 -14.71 -13.33 8.29
N GLY A 201 -13.74 -13.55 9.18
CA GLY A 201 -12.89 -14.72 9.10
C GLY A 201 -11.56 -14.59 9.84
N LYS A 202 -10.66 -15.51 9.50
CA LYS A 202 -9.29 -15.56 10.00
C LYS A 202 -8.34 -15.09 8.90
N TYR A 203 -7.38 -14.27 9.27
CA TYR A 203 -6.39 -13.71 8.37
C TYR A 203 -4.98 -13.91 8.92
N PRO A 204 -3.97 -14.10 8.07
CA PRO A 204 -2.63 -14.27 8.55
C PRO A 204 -2.00 -12.96 9.03
N VAL A 205 -1.12 -13.09 10.02
CA VAL A 205 -0.27 -12.01 10.52
C VAL A 205 1.20 -12.34 10.26
N ILE A 206 1.86 -11.52 9.47
CA ILE A 206 3.29 -11.63 9.22
C ILE A 206 4.04 -10.74 10.21
N PHE A 207 4.67 -11.36 11.21
CA PHE A 207 5.43 -10.64 12.23
C PHE A 207 6.86 -10.35 11.76
N ASN A 208 7.22 -9.07 11.66
CA ASN A 208 8.59 -8.66 11.39
C ASN A 208 9.33 -8.39 12.69
N LYS A 209 10.20 -9.33 13.09
CA LYS A 209 11.01 -9.25 14.31
C LYS A 209 11.94 -8.04 14.35
N LYS A 210 12.43 -7.55 13.20
CA LYS A 210 13.42 -6.46 13.11
C LYS A 210 12.84 -5.14 13.61
N ASN A 211 11.64 -4.80 13.16
CA ASN A 211 10.98 -3.52 13.45
C ASN A 211 9.74 -3.66 14.36
N LYS A 212 9.46 -4.90 14.84
CA LYS A 212 8.36 -5.25 15.73
C LYS A 212 6.98 -4.85 15.17
N THR A 213 6.77 -5.08 13.88
CA THR A 213 5.49 -4.82 13.22
C THR A 213 4.69 -6.10 12.99
N TYR A 214 3.37 -5.98 13.09
CA TYR A 214 2.40 -7.04 12.84
C TYR A 214 1.63 -6.71 11.57
N ASN A 215 1.92 -7.43 10.48
CA ASN A 215 1.35 -7.15 9.17
C ASN A 215 0.20 -8.11 8.90
N VAL A 216 -1.04 -7.64 9.13
CA VAL A 216 -2.26 -8.38 8.85
C VAL A 216 -2.54 -8.31 7.37
N ILE A 217 -2.76 -9.46 6.73
CA ILE A 217 -2.97 -9.54 5.29
C ILE A 217 -4.43 -9.91 5.02
N LEU A 218 -5.18 -8.97 4.45
CA LEU A 218 -6.62 -9.05 4.28
C LEU A 218 -6.97 -9.29 2.81
N LYS A 219 -7.93 -10.18 2.58
CA LYS A 219 -8.56 -10.36 1.27
C LYS A 219 -9.65 -9.30 1.10
N VAL A 220 -9.59 -8.57 0.00
CA VAL A 220 -10.61 -7.59 -0.39
C VAL A 220 -11.41 -8.14 -1.58
N GLU A 221 -12.72 -8.14 -1.43
CA GLU A 221 -13.69 -8.60 -2.41
C GLU A 221 -14.54 -7.42 -2.89
N LYS A 222 -15.12 -7.55 -4.09
CA LYS A 222 -16.12 -6.60 -4.56
C LYS A 222 -17.37 -6.73 -3.71
N GLY A 223 -17.85 -5.61 -3.16
CA GLY A 223 -19.19 -5.55 -2.61
C GLY A 223 -20.24 -5.79 -3.71
N MET A 224 -21.31 -6.49 -3.35
CA MET A 224 -22.54 -6.54 -4.15
C MET A 224 -23.34 -5.26 -3.94
#